data_AF-A0A2D8HW29-F1
#
_entry.id   AF-A0A2D8HW29-F1
#
_cell.length_a   1.000
_cell.length_b   1.000
_cell.length_c   1.000
_cell.angle_alpha   90.00
_cell.angle_beta   90.00
_cell.angle_gamma   90.00
#
_symmetry.space_group_name_H-M   'P 1'
#
loop_
_entity.id
_entity.type
_entity.pdbx_description
1 polymer ?
#
loop_
_entity_poly.entity_id
_entity_poly.type
_entity_poly.pdbx_seq_one_letter_code
_entity_poly.pdbx_strand_id
1 'polypeptide(L)'
;MATSSVLRQQLRKQLATPSTTIAICLMGLAGGILAALMIAGFRFAIEQGAYLVGNDSYWQQPLPTTYRFLLPVVAAVMIYILFRLSGSKHVRMGIPYVIHRMKQHYGMLPWRSTVNQFFGGIIALVAGFSVGREGPAVHLGAAAATWLGFHFDAPKNAVRTLAACGIAAAIAASFNTPLAAMILVMEVVLREYKVHVFIP
;
A
#
# COMPACT_ATOMS: atom_id res chain seq x y z
N MET A 1 -4.70 50.41 13.01
CA MET A 1 -3.92 49.71 11.95
C MET A 1 -3.23 48.43 12.43
N ALA A 2 -2.69 48.35 13.66
CA ALA A 2 -1.95 47.17 14.16
C ALA A 2 -2.79 45.90 14.43
N THR A 3 -4.11 46.02 14.65
CA THR A 3 -4.98 44.86 14.92
C THR A 3 -5.27 44.01 13.68
N SER A 4 -5.31 44.63 12.50
CA SER A 4 -5.56 43.90 11.24
C SER A 4 -4.39 43.00 10.81
N SER A 5 -3.15 43.39 11.13
CA SER A 5 -1.95 42.61 10.80
C SER A 5 -1.79 41.40 11.72
N VAL A 6 -2.11 41.54 13.01
CA VAL A 6 -2.10 40.44 14.00
C VAL A 6 -3.17 39.40 13.65
N LEU A 7 -4.38 39.82 13.31
CA LEU A 7 -5.47 38.91 12.94
C LEU A 7 -5.17 38.18 11.62
N ARG A 8 -4.58 38.89 10.65
CA ARG A 8 -4.10 38.30 9.40
C ARG A 8 -2.94 37.32 9.63
N GLN A 9 -2.02 37.58 10.57
CA GLN A 9 -0.94 36.66 10.96
C GLN A 9 -1.44 35.44 11.73
N GLN A 10 -2.42 35.59 12.62
CA GLN A 10 -3.04 34.48 13.34
C GLN A 10 -3.81 33.56 12.39
N LEU A 11 -4.57 34.13 11.45
CA LEU A 11 -5.21 33.38 10.36
C LEU A 11 -4.16 32.69 9.48
N ARG A 12 -3.06 33.38 9.14
CA ARG A 12 -1.96 32.76 8.37
C ARG A 12 -1.31 31.60 9.13
N LYS A 13 -1.12 31.73 10.45
CA LYS A 13 -0.57 30.67 11.31
C LYS A 13 -1.53 29.50 11.43
N GLN A 14 -2.82 29.72 11.69
CA GLN A 14 -3.83 28.66 11.75
C GLN A 14 -4.00 27.93 10.41
N LEU A 15 -3.90 28.65 9.29
CA LEU A 15 -3.91 28.06 7.95
C LEU A 15 -2.58 27.38 7.59
N ALA A 16 -1.46 27.77 8.21
CA ALA A 16 -0.13 27.20 7.98
C ALA A 16 0.17 25.98 8.85
N THR A 17 -0.44 25.85 10.03
CA THR A 17 -0.23 24.71 10.91
C THR A 17 -1.23 23.59 10.58
N PRO A 18 -0.77 22.39 10.16
CA PRO A 18 -1.67 21.24 10.11
C PRO A 18 -2.14 20.95 11.53
N SER A 19 -3.40 21.25 11.86
CA SER A 19 -3.94 20.90 13.18
C SER A 19 -4.13 19.39 13.23
N THR A 20 -3.20 18.68 13.87
CA THR A 20 -3.35 17.27 14.17
C THR A 20 -4.42 17.10 15.24
N THR A 21 -5.66 16.91 14.81
CA THR A 21 -6.76 16.59 15.72
C THR A 21 -6.66 15.14 16.17
N ILE A 22 -7.04 14.85 17.41
CA ILE A 22 -7.15 13.49 17.96
C ILE A 22 -7.95 12.57 17.02
N ALA A 23 -8.99 13.11 16.38
CA ALA A 23 -9.78 12.41 15.38
C ALA A 23 -8.95 11.86 14.21
N ILE A 24 -7.97 12.63 13.69
CA ILE A 24 -7.10 12.19 12.59
C ILE A 24 -6.15 11.09 13.07
N CYS A 25 -5.65 11.19 14.31
CA CYS A 25 -4.83 10.14 14.91
C CYS A 25 -5.62 8.83 15.08
N LEU A 26 -6.88 8.91 15.53
CA LEU A 26 -7.75 7.75 15.67
C LEU A 26 -8.10 7.14 14.31
N MET A 27 -8.41 7.96 13.30
CA MET A 27 -8.63 7.49 11.93
C MET A 27 -7.37 6.87 11.33
N GLY A 28 -6.19 7.44 11.60
CA GLY A 28 -4.90 6.88 11.18
C GLY A 28 -4.62 5.53 11.84
N LEU A 29 -4.93 5.39 13.13
CA LEU A 29 -4.80 4.12 13.86
C LEU A 29 -5.78 3.07 13.30
N ALA A 30 -7.05 3.43 13.10
CA ALA A 30 -8.04 2.53 12.51
C ALA A 30 -7.66 2.11 11.08
N GLY A 31 -7.23 3.06 10.25
CA GLY A 31 -6.73 2.80 8.88
C GLY A 31 -5.48 1.94 8.87
N GLY A 32 -4.57 2.15 9.84
CA GLY A 32 -3.38 1.33 10.03
C GLY A 32 -3.69 -0.11 10.42
N ILE A 33 -4.62 -0.32 11.36
CA ILE A 33 -5.09 -1.67 11.75
C ILE A 33 -5.74 -2.36 10.55
N LEU A 34 -6.61 -1.68 9.82
CA LEU A 34 -7.25 -2.23 8.62
C LEU A 34 -6.22 -2.63 7.56
N ALA A 35 -5.23 -1.77 7.31
CA ALA A 35 -4.13 -2.05 6.39
C ALA A 35 -3.27 -3.24 6.84
N ALA A 36 -2.96 -3.32 8.14
CA ALA A 36 -2.21 -4.43 8.73
C ALA A 36 -2.97 -5.76 8.62
N LEU A 37 -4.28 -5.77 8.88
CA LEU A 37 -5.13 -6.94 8.70
C LEU A 37 -5.20 -7.37 7.23
N MET A 38 -5.32 -6.41 6.31
CA MET A 38 -5.37 -6.70 4.88
C MET A 38 -4.07 -7.32 4.36
N ILE A 39 -2.90 -6.82 4.79
CA ILE A 39 -1.62 -7.45 4.42
C ILE A 39 -1.39 -8.78 5.15
N ALA A 40 -1.87 -8.94 6.38
CA ALA A 40 -1.80 -10.21 7.10
C ALA A 40 -2.64 -11.29 6.39
N GLY A 41 -3.85 -10.95 5.95
CA GLY A 41 -4.68 -11.84 5.13
C GLY A 41 -4.05 -12.19 3.78
N PHE A 42 -3.40 -11.22 3.13
CA PHE A 42 -2.63 -11.48 1.90
C PHE A 42 -1.47 -12.46 2.13
N ARG A 43 -0.70 -12.27 3.21
CA ARG A 43 0.40 -13.17 3.58
C ARG A 43 -0.11 -14.57 3.90
N PHE A 44 -1.15 -14.66 4.71
CA PHE A 44 -1.80 -15.93 5.04
C PHE A 44 -2.26 -16.66 3.77
N ALA A 45 -2.90 -15.95 2.82
CA ALA A 45 -3.31 -16.56 1.55
C ALA A 45 -2.13 -17.08 0.71
N ILE A 46 -0.97 -16.41 0.74
CA ILE A 46 0.24 -16.89 0.07
C ILE A 46 0.77 -18.14 0.76
N GLU A 47 0.83 -18.16 2.09
CA GLU A 47 1.32 -19.31 2.87
C GLU A 47 0.41 -20.53 2.64
N GLN A 48 -0.90 -20.36 2.71
CA GLN A 48 -1.86 -21.43 2.40
C GLN A 48 -1.78 -21.89 0.94
N GLY A 49 -1.65 -20.95 0.00
CA GLY A 49 -1.50 -21.26 -1.42
C GLY A 49 -0.21 -22.04 -1.72
N ALA A 50 0.89 -21.69 -1.05
CA ALA A 50 2.15 -22.41 -1.16
C ALA A 50 2.00 -23.85 -0.65
N TYR A 51 1.32 -24.06 0.49
CA TYR A 51 1.03 -25.40 1.02
C TYR A 51 0.22 -26.25 0.02
N LEU A 52 -0.82 -25.68 -0.60
CA LEU A 52 -1.65 -26.39 -1.59
C LEU A 52 -0.86 -26.85 -2.84
N VAL A 53 0.23 -26.17 -3.16
CA VAL A 53 1.10 -26.47 -4.31
C VAL A 53 2.18 -27.51 -3.96
N GLY A 54 2.16 -28.04 -2.73
CA GLY A 54 3.12 -29.03 -2.24
C GLY A 54 4.44 -28.39 -1.78
N ASN A 55 4.41 -27.11 -1.42
CA ASN A 55 5.56 -26.40 -0.89
C ASN A 55 5.59 -26.41 0.65
N ASP A 56 5.52 -27.61 1.23
CA ASP A 56 5.37 -27.82 2.67
C ASP A 56 6.60 -27.36 3.49
N SER A 57 7.73 -27.13 2.81
CA SER A 57 9.03 -26.83 3.45
C SER A 57 9.64 -25.51 3.00
N TYR A 58 8.85 -24.48 2.65
CA TYR A 58 9.38 -23.16 2.26
C TYR A 58 10.47 -23.23 1.16
N TRP A 59 10.24 -24.00 0.10
CA TRP A 59 11.14 -24.19 -1.03
C TRP A 59 12.46 -24.91 -0.70
N GLN A 60 12.56 -25.56 0.47
CA GLN A 60 13.74 -26.33 0.85
C GLN A 60 13.89 -27.65 0.07
N GLN A 61 12.77 -28.25 -0.36
CA GLN A 61 12.80 -29.42 -1.23
C GLN A 61 12.47 -29.02 -2.66
N PRO A 62 13.26 -29.44 -3.66
CA PRO A 62 12.96 -29.15 -5.05
C PRO A 62 11.65 -29.85 -5.44
N LEU A 63 10.65 -29.06 -5.82
CA LEU A 63 9.42 -29.60 -6.41
C LEU A 63 9.77 -30.44 -7.66
N PRO A 64 8.92 -31.43 -8.03
CA PRO A 64 9.13 -32.18 -9.26
C PRO A 64 9.24 -31.25 -10.47
N THR A 65 10.11 -31.57 -11.42
CA THR A 65 10.45 -30.72 -12.58
C THR A 65 9.22 -30.26 -13.36
N THR A 66 8.21 -31.12 -13.47
CA THR A 66 6.91 -30.84 -14.09
C THR A 66 6.19 -29.66 -13.45
N TYR A 67 6.10 -29.63 -12.10
CA TYR A 67 5.45 -28.54 -11.37
C TYR A 67 6.22 -27.23 -11.49
N ARG A 68 7.56 -27.29 -11.45
CA ARG A 68 8.41 -26.09 -11.59
C ARG A 68 8.20 -25.37 -12.93
N PHE A 69 7.89 -26.11 -13.99
CA PHE A 69 7.61 -25.54 -15.31
C PHE A 69 6.13 -25.15 -15.49
N LEU A 70 5.20 -25.99 -15.05
CA LEU A 70 3.76 -25.77 -15.23
C LEU A 70 3.21 -24.65 -14.34
N LEU A 71 3.68 -24.52 -13.09
CA LEU A 71 3.15 -23.54 -12.14
C LEU A 71 3.28 -22.10 -12.67
N PRO A 72 4.45 -21.63 -13.15
CA PRO A 72 4.57 -20.30 -13.72
C PRO A 72 3.66 -20.06 -14.92
N VAL A 73 3.49 -21.07 -15.79
CA VAL A 73 2.69 -20.97 -17.02
C VAL A 73 1.20 -20.85 -16.67
N VAL A 74 0.70 -21.71 -15.79
CA VAL A 74 -0.69 -21.68 -15.33
C VAL A 74 -0.98 -20.37 -14.61
N ALA A 75 -0.06 -19.91 -13.75
CA ALA A 75 -0.18 -18.64 -13.06
C ALA A 75 -0.22 -17.44 -14.01
N ALA A 76 0.61 -17.41 -15.05
CA ALA A 76 0.58 -16.37 -16.07
C ALA A 76 -0.78 -16.31 -16.79
N VAL A 77 -1.35 -17.47 -17.14
CA VAL A 77 -2.68 -17.56 -17.77
C VAL A 77 -3.77 -17.09 -16.80
N MET A 78 -3.72 -17.50 -15.53
CA MET A 78 -4.67 -17.05 -14.51
C MET A 78 -4.62 -15.53 -14.30
N ILE A 79 -3.42 -14.95 -14.19
CA ILE A 79 -3.23 -13.49 -14.06
C ILE A 79 -3.76 -12.77 -15.30
N TYR A 80 -3.49 -13.31 -16.50
CA TYR A 80 -4.02 -12.75 -17.74
C TYR A 80 -5.56 -12.73 -17.76
N ILE A 81 -6.21 -13.86 -17.42
CA ILE A 81 -7.67 -13.95 -17.34
C ILE A 81 -8.20 -12.95 -16.32
N LEU A 82 -7.58 -12.87 -15.14
CA LEU A 82 -7.96 -11.93 -14.09
C LEU A 82 -7.94 -10.48 -14.60
N PHE A 83 -6.89 -10.08 -15.31
CA PHE A 83 -6.77 -8.73 -15.86
C PHE A 83 -7.77 -8.45 -16.99
N ARG A 84 -8.10 -9.46 -17.80
CA ARG A 84 -9.14 -9.36 -18.84
C ARG A 84 -10.52 -9.13 -18.22
N LEU A 85 -10.86 -9.85 -17.15
CA LEU A 85 -12.15 -9.72 -16.46
C LEU A 85 -12.30 -8.36 -15.76
N SER A 86 -11.21 -7.83 -15.19
CA SER A 86 -11.23 -6.53 -14.48
C SER A 86 -11.35 -5.32 -15.42
N GLY A 87 -11.04 -5.51 -16.70
CA GLY A 87 -11.07 -4.51 -17.77
C GLY A 87 -9.74 -3.78 -17.91
N SER A 88 -9.20 -3.71 -19.14
CA SER A 88 -7.84 -3.26 -19.50
C SER A 88 -7.39 -1.88 -19.01
N LYS A 89 -8.25 -1.05 -18.42
CA LYS A 89 -7.88 0.30 -17.96
C LYS A 89 -7.10 0.32 -16.63
N HIS A 90 -7.10 -0.76 -15.83
CA HIS A 90 -6.53 -0.77 -14.47
C HIS A 90 -5.32 -1.71 -14.29
N VAL A 91 -4.47 -1.84 -15.31
CA VAL A 91 -3.29 -2.75 -15.27
C VAL A 91 -2.14 -2.18 -14.42
N ARG A 92 -2.12 -0.88 -14.13
CA ARG A 92 -1.04 -0.24 -13.36
C ARG A 92 -1.19 -0.56 -11.87
N MET A 93 -0.16 -1.16 -11.27
CA MET A 93 -0.15 -1.52 -9.84
C MET A 93 1.24 -1.35 -9.22
N GLY A 94 1.41 -1.76 -7.97
CA GLY A 94 2.67 -1.62 -7.23
C GLY A 94 3.04 -0.18 -6.82
N ILE A 95 4.29 -0.02 -6.35
CA ILE A 95 4.79 1.21 -5.73
C ILE A 95 4.71 2.43 -6.67
N PRO A 96 5.17 2.37 -7.95
CA PRO A 96 5.13 3.53 -8.84
C PRO A 96 3.70 4.04 -9.07
N TYR A 97 2.74 3.12 -9.16
CA TYR A 97 1.34 3.48 -9.32
C TYR A 97 0.80 4.16 -8.06
N VAL A 98 1.11 3.65 -6.87
CA VAL A 98 0.71 4.28 -5.61
C VAL A 98 1.30 5.68 -5.49
N ILE A 99 2.59 5.88 -5.80
CA ILE A 99 3.22 7.21 -5.81
C ILE A 99 2.49 8.17 -6.77
N HIS A 100 2.13 7.69 -7.96
CA HIS A 100 1.35 8.48 -8.90
C HIS A 100 -0.03 8.87 -8.32
N ARG A 101 -0.73 7.94 -7.68
CA ARG A 101 -2.03 8.16 -7.05
C ARG A 101 -1.95 9.04 -5.79
N MET A 102 -0.86 8.96 -5.04
CA MET A 102 -0.57 9.88 -3.92
C MET A 102 -0.50 11.32 -4.40
N LYS A 103 0.09 11.56 -5.58
CA LYS A 103 0.21 12.90 -6.17
C LYS A 103 -1.10 13.41 -6.80
N GLN A 104 -1.78 12.58 -7.58
CA GLN A 104 -2.92 13.02 -8.41
C GLN A 104 -4.29 12.79 -7.75
N HIS A 105 -4.38 11.83 -6.81
CA HIS A 105 -5.64 11.36 -6.25
C HIS A 105 -5.57 11.13 -4.74
N TYR A 106 -4.66 11.84 -4.04
CA TYR A 106 -4.54 11.79 -2.58
C TYR A 106 -4.34 10.38 -1.99
N GLY A 107 -3.81 9.46 -2.78
CA GLY A 107 -3.57 8.07 -2.38
C GLY A 107 -4.74 7.11 -2.60
N MET A 108 -5.90 7.61 -3.03
CA MET A 108 -7.05 6.77 -3.32
C MET A 108 -6.77 5.86 -4.50
N LEU A 109 -7.05 4.57 -4.36
CA LEU A 109 -6.84 3.55 -5.39
C LEU A 109 -8.19 3.01 -5.90
N PRO A 110 -8.32 2.71 -7.21
CA PRO A 110 -9.55 2.10 -7.72
C PRO A 110 -9.70 0.69 -7.16
N TRP A 111 -10.90 0.35 -6.69
CA TRP A 111 -11.20 -0.96 -6.12
C TRP A 111 -10.75 -2.14 -7.01
N ARG A 112 -11.00 -2.05 -8.31
CA ARG A 112 -10.57 -3.07 -9.29
C ARG A 112 -9.06 -3.28 -9.32
N SER A 113 -8.28 -2.21 -9.17
CA SER A 113 -6.82 -2.31 -9.10
C SER A 113 -6.36 -3.00 -7.82
N THR A 114 -7.03 -2.72 -6.70
CA THR A 114 -6.74 -3.33 -5.40
C THR A 114 -7.04 -4.83 -5.42
N VAL A 115 -8.19 -5.22 -5.96
CA VAL A 115 -8.58 -6.63 -6.16
C VAL A 115 -7.55 -7.34 -7.04
N ASN A 116 -7.17 -6.74 -8.16
CA ASN A 116 -6.19 -7.34 -9.04
C ASN A 116 -4.81 -7.49 -8.39
N GLN A 117 -4.40 -6.49 -7.60
CA GLN A 117 -3.13 -6.54 -6.88
C GLN A 117 -3.12 -7.63 -5.81
N PHE A 118 -4.25 -7.83 -5.12
CA PHE A 118 -4.42 -8.86 -4.10
C PHE A 118 -4.35 -10.26 -4.72
N PHE A 119 -5.27 -10.59 -5.63
CA PHE A 119 -5.32 -11.94 -6.19
C PHE A 119 -4.17 -12.22 -7.16
N GLY A 120 -3.81 -11.26 -8.02
CA GLY A 120 -2.67 -11.42 -8.93
C GLY A 120 -1.35 -11.53 -8.19
N GLY A 121 -1.20 -10.82 -7.07
CA GLY A 121 -0.03 -10.94 -6.20
C GLY A 121 0.07 -12.31 -5.52
N ILE A 122 -1.05 -12.85 -5.02
CA ILE A 122 -1.09 -14.20 -4.45
C ILE A 122 -0.69 -15.24 -5.50
N ILE A 123 -1.33 -15.20 -6.68
CA ILE A 123 -1.07 -16.16 -7.77
C ILE A 123 0.40 -16.11 -8.19
N ALA A 124 0.97 -14.90 -8.37
CA ALA A 124 2.37 -14.73 -8.77
C ALA A 124 3.35 -15.27 -7.71
N LEU A 125 3.12 -14.95 -6.42
CA LEU A 125 4.01 -15.35 -5.33
C LEU A 125 3.92 -16.86 -5.04
N VAL A 126 2.72 -17.44 -5.07
CA VAL A 126 2.51 -18.89 -4.92
C VAL A 126 3.16 -19.67 -6.06
N ALA A 127 3.12 -19.14 -7.29
CA ALA A 127 3.74 -19.76 -8.45
C ALA A 127 5.27 -19.57 -8.54
N GLY A 128 5.88 -18.85 -7.59
CA GLY A 128 7.33 -18.66 -7.53
C GLY A 128 7.88 -17.63 -8.52
N PHE A 129 7.09 -16.64 -8.94
CA PHE A 129 7.61 -15.53 -9.74
C PHE A 129 8.67 -14.75 -8.96
N SER A 130 9.69 -14.21 -9.65
CA SER A 130 10.71 -13.33 -9.07
C SER A 130 10.13 -11.94 -8.78
N VAL A 131 9.24 -11.88 -7.80
CA VAL A 131 8.56 -10.66 -7.37
C VAL A 131 8.49 -10.62 -5.84
N GLY A 132 8.56 -9.42 -5.28
CA GLY A 132 8.45 -9.19 -3.85
C GLY A 132 7.02 -8.86 -3.38
N ARG A 133 6.80 -9.02 -2.08
CA ARG A 133 5.57 -8.60 -1.38
C ARG A 133 5.49 -7.10 -1.08
N GLU A 134 6.54 -6.34 -1.42
CA GLU A 134 6.63 -4.89 -1.17
C GLU A 134 5.58 -4.10 -1.96
N GLY A 135 5.43 -4.39 -3.25
CA GLY A 135 4.43 -3.74 -4.11
C GLY A 135 2.99 -3.94 -3.60
N PRO A 136 2.55 -5.18 -3.33
CA PRO A 136 1.27 -5.46 -2.69
C PRO A 136 1.11 -4.76 -1.33
N ALA A 137 2.11 -4.78 -0.45
CA ALA A 137 2.02 -4.12 0.86
C ALA A 137 1.71 -2.62 0.74
N VAL A 138 2.42 -1.92 -0.14
CA VAL A 138 2.19 -0.48 -0.37
C VAL A 138 0.82 -0.23 -0.98
N HIS A 139 0.42 -1.02 -1.98
CA HIS A 139 -0.84 -0.83 -2.68
C HIS A 139 -2.06 -1.15 -1.82
N LEU A 140 -2.05 -2.30 -1.15
CA LEU A 140 -3.14 -2.75 -0.29
C LEU A 140 -3.24 -1.87 0.95
N GLY A 141 -2.11 -1.45 1.53
CA GLY A 141 -2.10 -0.54 2.67
C GLY A 141 -2.69 0.83 2.36
N ALA A 142 -2.33 1.41 1.22
CA ALA A 142 -2.94 2.66 0.75
C ALA A 142 -4.44 2.50 0.47
N ALA A 143 -4.84 1.41 -0.19
CA ALA A 143 -6.23 1.17 -0.54
C ALA A 143 -7.11 0.99 0.70
N ALA A 144 -6.66 0.21 1.68
CA ALA A 144 -7.36 -0.01 2.94
C ALA A 144 -7.58 1.30 3.69
N ALA A 145 -6.51 2.06 3.96
CA ALA A 145 -6.63 3.27 4.76
C ALA A 145 -7.40 4.39 4.04
N THR A 146 -7.25 4.53 2.72
CA THR A 146 -8.04 5.52 1.96
C THR A 146 -9.51 5.16 1.82
N TRP A 147 -9.85 3.86 1.81
CA TRP A 147 -11.24 3.42 1.85
C TRP A 147 -11.93 3.87 3.15
N LEU A 148 -11.24 3.77 4.28
CA LEU A 148 -11.73 4.28 5.56
C LEU A 148 -11.92 5.81 5.51
N GLY A 149 -10.92 6.55 5.01
CA GLY A 149 -11.02 8.00 4.84
C GLY A 149 -12.18 8.44 3.93
N PHE A 150 -12.45 7.68 2.86
CA PHE A 150 -13.59 7.93 1.98
C PHE A 150 -14.94 7.65 2.67
N HIS A 151 -15.04 6.57 3.45
CA HIS A 151 -16.27 6.22 4.15
C HIS A 151 -16.69 7.25 5.20
N PHE A 152 -15.71 7.90 5.85
CA PHE A 152 -15.94 8.97 6.82
C PHE A 152 -15.93 10.39 6.20
N ASP A 153 -15.96 10.50 4.87
CA ASP A 153 -15.90 11.77 4.13
C ASP A 153 -14.77 12.70 4.61
N ALA A 154 -13.61 12.10 4.91
CA ALA A 154 -12.45 12.84 5.41
C ALA A 154 -11.90 13.79 4.33
N PRO A 155 -11.39 14.97 4.72
CA PRO A 155 -10.85 15.91 3.77
C PRO A 155 -9.62 15.32 3.06
N LYS A 156 -9.41 15.69 1.79
CA LYS A 156 -8.42 15.05 0.90
C LYS A 156 -6.98 15.09 1.42
N ASN A 157 -6.62 16.13 2.17
CA ASN A 157 -5.34 16.21 2.87
C ASN A 157 -5.21 15.13 3.94
N ALA A 158 -6.25 14.92 4.76
CA ALA A 158 -6.30 13.84 5.74
C ALA A 158 -6.28 12.47 5.07
N VAL A 159 -7.04 12.27 3.98
CA VAL A 159 -7.01 11.00 3.21
C VAL A 159 -5.60 10.66 2.72
N ARG A 160 -4.84 11.65 2.25
CA ARG A 160 -3.43 11.46 1.86
C ARG A 160 -2.56 11.05 3.05
N THR A 161 -2.74 11.66 4.22
CA THR A 161 -2.03 11.26 5.44
C THR A 161 -2.41 9.84 5.87
N LEU A 162 -3.71 9.51 5.85
CA LEU A 162 -4.21 8.17 6.11
C LEU A 162 -3.59 7.13 5.16
N ALA A 163 -3.49 7.44 3.86
CA ALA A 163 -2.83 6.57 2.90
C ALA A 163 -1.38 6.26 3.33
N ALA A 164 -0.61 7.29 3.73
CA ALA A 164 0.75 7.11 4.20
C ALA A 164 0.82 6.26 5.49
N CYS A 165 -0.08 6.51 6.45
CA CYS A 165 -0.18 5.69 7.66
C CYS A 165 -0.51 4.22 7.35
N GLY A 166 -1.45 3.96 6.44
CA GLY A 166 -1.82 2.62 6.00
C GLY A 166 -0.70 1.89 5.28
N ILE A 167 0.04 2.59 4.41
CA ILE A 167 1.24 2.04 3.76
C ILE A 167 2.28 1.67 4.82
N ALA A 168 2.58 2.57 5.76
CA ALA A 168 3.57 2.33 6.80
C ALA A 168 3.17 1.12 7.68
N ALA A 169 1.90 1.03 8.07
CA ALA A 169 1.37 -0.09 8.84
C ALA A 169 1.46 -1.42 8.07
N ALA A 170 1.11 -1.43 6.77
CA ALA A 170 1.20 -2.63 5.95
C ALA A 170 2.64 -3.11 5.75
N ILE A 171 3.59 -2.19 5.55
CA ILE A 171 5.02 -2.52 5.44
C ILE A 171 5.53 -3.02 6.80
N ALA A 172 5.20 -2.35 7.90
CA ALA A 172 5.58 -2.76 9.24
C ALA A 172 5.06 -4.17 9.57
N ALA A 173 3.81 -4.48 9.25
CA ALA A 173 3.22 -5.80 9.44
C ALA A 173 3.78 -6.87 8.49
N SER A 174 4.30 -6.47 7.33
CA SER A 174 4.98 -7.37 6.41
C SER A 174 6.39 -7.71 6.93
N PHE A 175 7.18 -6.72 7.30
CA PHE A 175 8.60 -6.87 7.59
C PHE A 175 8.97 -6.93 9.08
N ASN A 176 8.00 -6.76 9.98
CA ASN A 176 8.21 -6.63 11.43
C ASN A 176 9.19 -5.48 11.80
N THR A 177 9.21 -4.40 11.00
CA THR A 177 10.14 -3.28 11.15
C THR A 177 9.42 -1.92 11.12
N PRO A 178 8.75 -1.52 12.22
CA PRO A 178 7.89 -0.33 12.23
C PRO A 178 8.66 0.97 11.97
N LEU A 179 9.86 1.14 12.53
CA LEU A 179 10.68 2.34 12.34
C LEU A 179 11.16 2.47 10.89
N ALA A 180 11.66 1.38 10.30
CA ALA A 180 12.10 1.37 8.91
C ALA A 180 10.94 1.62 7.94
N ALA A 181 9.76 1.06 8.22
CA ALA A 181 8.56 1.29 7.43
C ALA A 181 8.14 2.77 7.42
N MET A 182 8.19 3.44 8.57
CA MET A 182 7.87 4.87 8.68
C MET A 182 8.86 5.72 7.86
N ILE A 183 10.16 5.47 7.99
CA ILE A 183 11.20 6.19 7.23
C ILE A 183 11.03 5.97 5.72
N LEU A 184 10.82 4.72 5.30
CA LEU A 184 10.63 4.37 3.89
C LEU A 184 9.43 5.09 3.26
N VAL A 185 8.32 5.21 3.98
CA VAL A 185 7.14 5.95 3.49
C VAL A 185 7.45 7.44 3.37
N MET A 186 8.14 8.02 4.34
CA MET A 186 8.54 9.43 4.30
C MET A 186 9.47 9.74 3.11
N GLU A 187 10.41 8.84 2.82
CA GLU A 187 11.43 9.01 1.77
C GLU A 187 10.89 8.69 0.37
N VAL A 188 10.34 7.48 0.18
CA VAL A 188 10.01 6.96 -1.16
C VAL A 188 8.62 7.38 -1.61
N VAL A 189 7.64 7.31 -0.71
CA VAL A 189 6.21 7.51 -1.04
C VAL A 189 5.84 8.99 -1.00
N LEU A 190 6.09 9.65 0.13
CA LEU A 190 5.77 11.06 0.33
C LEU A 190 6.80 11.98 -0.35
N ARG A 191 8.07 11.54 -0.43
CA ARG A 191 9.20 12.36 -0.91
C ARG A 191 9.34 13.68 -0.16
N GLU A 192 9.02 13.66 1.13
CA GLU A 192 9.12 14.83 2.02
C GLU A 192 10.52 14.93 2.64
N TYR A 193 11.29 13.85 2.63
CA TYR A 193 12.75 13.89 2.80
C TYR A 193 13.41 14.35 1.50
N LYS A 194 13.83 15.61 1.46
CA LYS A 194 14.49 16.19 0.28
C LYS A 194 15.98 15.84 0.29
N VAL A 195 16.43 15.14 -0.76
CA VAL A 195 17.82 14.70 -1.04
C VAL A 195 18.89 15.80 -0.83
N HIS A 196 18.55 17.08 -1.04
CA HIS A 196 19.46 18.22 -0.82
C HIS A 196 19.94 18.44 0.63
N VAL A 197 19.47 17.63 1.59
CA VAL A 197 19.99 17.64 2.98
C VAL A 197 21.17 16.67 3.15
N PHE A 198 21.30 15.68 2.27
CA PHE A 198 22.25 14.57 2.46
C PHE A 198 23.45 14.64 1.52
N ILE A 199 23.31 15.32 0.38
CA ILE A 199 24.40 15.56 -0.56
C ILE A 199 24.39 17.07 -0.85
N PRO A 200 25.49 17.79 -0.58
CA PRO A 200 25.61 19.21 -0.85
C PRO A 200 25.45 19.53 -2.35
#